data_AF-A0A7Y5BYT5-F1
#
_entry.id   AF-A0A7Y5BYT5-F1
#
_cell.length_a   1.000
_cell.length_b   1.000
_cell.length_c   1.000
_cell.angle_alpha   90.00
_cell.angle_beta   90.00
_cell.angle_gamma   90.00
#
_symmetry.space_group_name_H-M   'P 1'
#
loop_
_entity.id
_entity.type
_entity.pdbx_description
1 polymer ?
#
loop_
_entity_poly.entity_id
_entity_poly.type
_entity_poly.pdbx_seq_one_letter_code
_entity_poly.pdbx_strand_id
1 'polypeptide(L)'
;MPVEIFVGHNPEGQPLSPDYSHEMTSLIEIVKRLWVAFHHHPPYYAVVANLAEHSADMIVISERGIGVMELKHYYGRVSCRTDGAWYAGPKRMIAGVEGRGFKNPHEQVQAYAEQIRQKLITPPPWQDPWLPGKTIEWPDFKFHTAVCFTHPDADLSEFDEQLRKRCRPITLPWEDFSVLTIDQVPGWAMSLRFEAGGERASGFNRYRVTPTQIKRFLGELFSLSHWSEIEELMPTGEPFAYLTLVDKERELQVFGLNQDLITLGRDPSSCEISLPERLFLVSRNHARVFRTVEGVFLEDLNSTNGTFLEGKRIRRAKLEHGQRIILGRARPDEGTAEFEVSFEVDEISTLEATKKLSVGK
;
A
#
# COMPACT_ATOMS: atom_id res chain seq x y z
N MET A 1 6.58 17.01 0.41
CA MET A 1 6.11 15.92 -0.46
C MET A 1 4.80 16.35 -1.12
N PRO A 2 4.57 16.09 -2.41
CA PRO A 2 3.26 16.24 -3.04
C PRO A 2 2.32 15.07 -2.72
N VAL A 3 2.81 13.94 -2.19
CA VAL A 3 1.97 12.83 -1.69
C VAL A 3 1.99 12.87 -0.16
N GLU A 4 0.82 12.97 0.47
CA GLU A 4 0.64 12.89 1.93
C GLU A 4 -0.41 11.83 2.26
N ILE A 5 -0.23 11.13 3.38
CA ILE A 5 -1.08 10.01 3.78
C ILE A 5 -1.82 10.37 5.08
N PHE A 6 -3.09 10.00 5.15
CA PHE A 6 -3.99 10.32 6.25
C PHE A 6 -4.73 9.06 6.72
N VAL A 7 -5.01 8.99 8.02
CA VAL A 7 -5.77 7.89 8.65
C VAL A 7 -6.86 8.41 9.57
N GLY A 8 -7.91 7.59 9.72
CA GLY A 8 -8.98 7.83 10.69
C GLY A 8 -8.57 7.59 12.14
N HIS A 9 -9.41 8.02 13.07
CA HIS A 9 -9.25 7.76 14.50
C HIS A 9 -10.42 6.91 15.04
N ASN A 10 -10.19 6.18 16.12
CA ASN A 10 -11.26 5.59 16.91
C ASN A 10 -11.98 6.68 17.74
N PRO A 11 -13.14 6.38 18.35
CA PRO A 11 -13.85 7.34 19.21
C PRO A 11 -13.00 7.90 20.37
N GLU A 12 -11.96 7.19 20.78
CA GLU A 12 -10.99 7.59 21.80
C GLU A 12 -9.88 8.52 21.27
N GLY A 13 -9.90 8.87 19.98
CA GLY A 13 -8.94 9.78 19.35
C GLY A 13 -7.58 9.16 19.04
N GLN A 14 -7.43 7.84 19.18
CA GLN A 14 -6.24 7.13 18.72
C GLN A 14 -6.35 6.88 17.21
N PRO A 15 -5.27 7.05 16.43
CA PRO A 15 -5.28 6.63 15.04
C PRO A 15 -5.71 5.17 14.98
N LEU A 16 -6.58 4.85 14.03
CA LEU A 16 -6.83 3.45 13.66
C LEU A 16 -5.61 2.96 12.91
N SER A 17 -4.51 2.81 13.64
CA SER A 17 -3.31 2.16 13.17
C SER A 17 -3.71 0.72 12.81
N PRO A 18 -3.28 0.22 11.66
CA PRO A 18 -3.69 -1.09 11.21
C PRO A 18 -3.19 -2.20 12.13
N ASP A 19 -4.05 -3.15 12.45
CA ASP A 19 -3.61 -4.51 12.78
C ASP A 19 -3.27 -5.23 11.46
N TYR A 20 -2.30 -6.14 11.45
CA TYR A 20 -1.67 -6.71 10.23
C TYR A 20 -2.61 -7.61 9.38
N SER A 21 -3.64 -7.03 8.76
CA SER A 21 -4.55 -7.70 7.84
C SER A 21 -4.00 -7.71 6.40
N HIS A 22 -4.41 -8.68 5.58
CA HIS A 22 -4.04 -8.74 4.15
C HIS A 22 -4.45 -7.48 3.35
N GLU A 23 -5.52 -6.82 3.78
CA GLU A 23 -5.99 -5.55 3.19
C GLU A 23 -4.98 -4.43 3.45
N MET A 24 -4.36 -4.39 4.63
CA MET A 24 -3.37 -3.38 4.95
C MET A 24 -2.07 -3.54 4.16
N THR A 25 -1.57 -4.76 4.00
CA THR A 25 -0.39 -5.00 3.15
C THR A 25 -0.63 -4.50 1.73
N SER A 26 -1.83 -4.73 1.21
CA SER A 26 -2.24 -4.25 -0.11
C SER A 26 -2.32 -2.73 -0.17
N LEU A 27 -2.86 -2.10 0.87
CA LEU A 27 -2.97 -0.64 0.97
C LEU A 27 -1.59 0.03 0.99
N ILE A 28 -0.67 -0.46 1.83
CA ILE A 28 0.71 0.04 1.90
C ILE A 28 1.38 -0.08 0.54
N GLU A 29 1.23 -1.21 -0.15
CA GLU A 29 1.78 -1.40 -1.50
C GLU A 29 1.23 -0.37 -2.51
N ILE A 30 -0.08 -0.11 -2.47
CA ILE A 30 -0.70 0.93 -3.30
C ILE A 30 -0.12 2.32 -2.96
N VAL A 31 -0.01 2.67 -1.68
CA VAL A 31 0.56 3.94 -1.22
C VAL A 31 1.99 4.11 -1.75
N LYS A 32 2.84 3.08 -1.63
CA LYS A 32 4.22 3.12 -2.14
C LYS A 32 4.27 3.38 -3.64
N ARG A 33 3.35 2.80 -4.41
CA ARG A 33 3.27 3.05 -5.86
C ARG A 33 2.83 4.45 -6.20
N LEU A 34 1.85 4.99 -5.46
CA LEU A 34 1.46 6.39 -5.60
C LEU A 34 2.60 7.33 -5.23
N TRP A 35 3.33 7.02 -4.16
CA TRP A 35 4.54 7.76 -3.78
C TRP A 35 5.56 7.73 -4.90
N VAL A 36 6.03 6.56 -5.33
CA VAL A 36 7.01 6.42 -6.42
C VAL A 36 6.56 7.19 -7.67
N ALA A 37 5.28 7.11 -8.04
CA ALA A 37 4.74 7.78 -9.21
C ALA A 37 4.69 9.31 -9.07
N PHE A 38 4.43 9.85 -7.87
CA PHE A 38 4.01 11.25 -7.73
C PHE A 38 4.82 12.09 -6.73
N HIS A 39 5.65 11.52 -5.86
CA HIS A 39 6.34 12.25 -4.78
C HIS A 39 7.34 13.33 -5.24
N HIS A 40 7.72 13.34 -6.51
CA HIS A 40 8.53 14.41 -7.13
C HIS A 40 7.74 15.27 -8.13
N HIS A 41 6.44 15.01 -8.32
CA HIS A 41 5.63 15.63 -9.34
C HIS A 41 4.47 16.43 -8.72
N PRO A 42 4.26 17.70 -9.11
CA PRO A 42 2.95 18.33 -8.94
C PRO A 42 1.96 17.65 -9.89
N PRO A 43 0.70 17.37 -9.50
CA PRO A 43 -0.07 17.99 -8.41
C PRO A 43 0.05 17.30 -7.04
N TYR A 44 -0.51 17.94 -6.01
CA TYR A 44 -0.67 17.34 -4.68
C TYR A 44 -1.69 16.19 -4.69
N TYR A 45 -1.38 15.12 -3.96
CA TYR A 45 -2.20 13.94 -3.71
C TYR A 45 -2.31 13.69 -2.20
N ALA A 46 -3.53 13.68 -1.68
CA ALA A 46 -3.83 13.14 -0.36
C ALA A 46 -4.39 11.73 -0.50
N VAL A 47 -3.78 10.79 0.22
CA VAL A 47 -4.23 9.40 0.30
C VAL A 47 -4.86 9.19 1.68
N VAL A 48 -6.12 8.80 1.72
CA VAL A 48 -6.83 8.48 2.96
C VAL A 48 -6.99 6.98 3.07
N ALA A 49 -6.55 6.44 4.21
CA ALA A 49 -6.55 5.03 4.55
C ALA A 49 -7.46 4.77 5.75
N ASN A 50 -8.08 3.57 5.79
CA ASN A 50 -8.76 3.02 6.97
C ASN A 50 -9.86 3.91 7.56
N LEU A 51 -10.98 4.03 6.84
CA LEU A 51 -12.13 4.83 7.26
C LEU A 51 -12.96 4.05 8.30
N ALA A 52 -12.88 4.51 9.55
CA ALA A 52 -13.44 3.90 10.78
C ALA A 52 -14.92 3.48 10.70
N GLU A 53 -15.72 4.16 9.88
CA GLU A 53 -17.15 3.92 9.79
C GLU A 53 -17.63 3.96 8.33
N HIS A 54 -18.26 2.85 7.89
CA HIS A 54 -19.11 2.73 6.71
C HIS A 54 -18.68 3.52 5.46
N SER A 55 -17.43 3.50 4.99
CA SER A 55 -17.18 3.92 3.61
C SER A 55 -15.75 3.74 3.11
N ALA A 56 -15.56 2.81 2.17
CA ALA A 56 -14.38 2.61 1.31
C ALA A 56 -13.04 2.35 2.01
N ASP A 57 -12.24 1.48 1.40
CA ASP A 57 -10.93 1.09 1.96
C ASP A 57 -9.89 2.19 1.76
N MET A 58 -10.05 2.99 0.70
CA MET A 58 -9.10 4.03 0.34
C MET A 58 -9.75 5.17 -0.43
N ILE A 59 -9.32 6.41 -0.16
CA ILE A 59 -9.65 7.58 -0.98
C ILE A 59 -8.35 8.19 -1.49
N VAL A 60 -8.34 8.59 -2.75
CA VAL A 60 -7.26 9.41 -3.33
C VAL A 60 -7.86 10.73 -3.76
N ILE A 61 -7.32 11.84 -3.26
CA ILE A 61 -7.71 13.17 -3.70
C ILE A 61 -6.51 13.86 -4.32
N SER A 62 -6.71 14.43 -5.50
CA SER A 62 -5.79 15.37 -6.10
C SER A 62 -6.44 16.75 -6.24
N GLU A 63 -5.64 17.73 -6.65
CA GLU A 63 -6.17 19.05 -7.03
C GLU A 63 -7.25 18.98 -8.12
N ARG A 64 -7.28 17.92 -8.91
CA ARG A 64 -8.17 17.78 -10.08
C ARG A 64 -9.42 16.96 -9.81
N GLY A 65 -9.41 16.08 -8.81
CA GLY A 65 -10.52 15.16 -8.58
C GLY A 65 -10.32 14.27 -7.36
N ILE A 66 -11.36 13.50 -7.06
CA ILE A 66 -11.39 12.53 -5.96
C ILE A 66 -11.79 11.16 -6.49
N GLY A 67 -11.11 10.15 -5.97
CA GLY A 67 -11.33 8.75 -6.25
C GLY A 67 -11.61 7.99 -4.97
N VAL A 68 -12.66 7.18 -4.97
CA VAL A 68 -13.04 6.30 -3.86
C VAL A 68 -12.81 4.85 -4.30
N MET A 69 -12.08 4.07 -3.50
CA MET A 69 -11.64 2.73 -3.89
C MET A 69 -12.01 1.71 -2.82
N GLU A 70 -12.50 0.57 -3.29
CA GLU A 70 -12.69 -0.65 -2.52
C GLU A 70 -11.65 -1.69 -2.97
N LEU A 71 -11.02 -2.34 -2.01
CA LEU A 71 -10.04 -3.41 -2.21
C LEU A 71 -10.72 -4.78 -2.12
N LYS A 72 -10.33 -5.69 -3.01
CA LYS A 72 -10.80 -7.08 -2.99
C LYS A 72 -9.63 -8.05 -3.19
N HIS A 73 -9.43 -8.92 -2.21
CA HIS A 73 -8.39 -9.95 -2.25
C HIS A 73 -8.96 -11.30 -2.71
N TYR A 74 -9.09 -11.48 -4.02
CA TYR A 74 -9.59 -12.72 -4.63
C TYR A 74 -8.70 -13.16 -5.80
N TYR A 75 -8.42 -14.46 -5.88
CA TYR A 75 -7.68 -15.08 -6.99
C TYR A 75 -8.62 -15.67 -8.04
N GLY A 76 -8.12 -15.83 -9.27
CA GLY A 76 -8.83 -16.44 -10.38
C GLY A 76 -9.68 -15.47 -11.19
N ARG A 77 -10.43 -16.02 -12.16
CA ARG A 77 -11.22 -15.23 -13.11
C ARG A 77 -12.37 -14.50 -12.44
N VAL A 78 -12.39 -13.19 -12.60
CA VAL A 78 -13.48 -12.32 -12.14
C VAL A 78 -14.62 -12.30 -13.17
N SER A 79 -15.86 -12.41 -12.70
CA SER A 79 -17.05 -12.43 -13.55
C SER A 79 -18.26 -11.77 -12.89
N CYS A 80 -19.15 -11.19 -13.71
CA CYS A 80 -20.44 -10.63 -13.29
C CYS A 80 -21.54 -11.60 -13.78
N ARG A 81 -22.39 -12.09 -12.86
CA ARG A 81 -23.52 -12.95 -13.21
C ARG A 81 -24.79 -12.13 -13.45
N THR A 82 -25.84 -12.79 -13.93
CA THR A 82 -27.12 -12.16 -14.33
C THR A 82 -27.88 -11.53 -13.16
N ASP A 83 -27.62 -11.95 -11.93
CA ASP A 83 -28.14 -11.34 -10.70
C ASP A 83 -27.39 -10.07 -10.29
N GLY A 84 -26.35 -9.69 -11.05
CA GLY A 84 -25.46 -8.57 -10.77
C GLY A 84 -24.40 -8.86 -9.72
N ALA A 85 -24.35 -10.09 -9.17
CA ALA A 85 -23.32 -10.47 -8.20
C ALA A 85 -22.00 -10.80 -8.90
N TRP A 86 -20.90 -10.47 -8.23
CA TRP A 86 -19.55 -10.70 -8.72
C TRP A 86 -18.96 -11.97 -8.13
N TYR A 87 -18.13 -12.65 -8.91
CA TYR A 87 -17.51 -13.92 -8.54
C TYR A 87 -16.05 -13.95 -8.95
N ALA A 88 -15.23 -14.59 -8.13
CA ALA A 88 -13.87 -15.02 -8.47
C ALA A 88 -13.88 -16.55 -8.56
N GLY A 89 -13.83 -17.07 -9.78
CA GLY A 89 -14.11 -18.47 -10.06
C GLY A 89 -15.48 -18.89 -9.48
N PRO A 90 -15.54 -19.90 -8.59
CA PRO A 90 -16.79 -20.33 -7.97
C PRO A 90 -17.23 -19.44 -6.79
N LYS A 91 -16.34 -18.62 -6.22
CA LYS A 91 -16.58 -17.89 -4.98
C LYS A 91 -17.31 -16.58 -5.26
N ARG A 92 -18.48 -16.38 -4.63
CA ARG A 92 -19.18 -15.09 -4.65
C ARG A 92 -18.41 -14.06 -3.83
N MET A 93 -18.26 -12.85 -4.35
CA MET A 93 -17.64 -11.76 -3.62
C MET A 93 -18.62 -11.15 -2.63
N ILE A 94 -18.14 -10.92 -1.41
CA ILE A 94 -18.90 -10.25 -0.34
C ILE A 94 -18.72 -8.74 -0.47
N ALA A 95 -19.82 -8.00 -0.29
CA ALA A 95 -19.82 -6.55 -0.26
C ALA A 95 -20.65 -6.05 0.94
N GLY A 96 -20.07 -5.20 1.78
CA GLY A 96 -20.61 -4.79 3.09
C GLY A 96 -20.52 -5.86 4.19
N VAL A 97 -21.16 -5.61 5.32
CA VAL A 97 -21.21 -6.53 6.48
C VAL A 97 -22.30 -7.60 6.27
N GLU A 98 -22.04 -8.84 6.70
CA GLU A 98 -22.99 -9.96 6.58
C GLU A 98 -24.40 -9.58 7.10
N GLY A 99 -25.42 -9.75 6.25
CA GLY A 99 -26.83 -9.50 6.58
C GLY A 99 -27.40 -8.13 6.17
N ARG A 100 -26.57 -7.15 5.75
CA ARG A 100 -26.99 -5.86 5.16
C ARG A 100 -26.11 -5.44 3.96
N GLY A 101 -25.66 -6.43 3.19
CA GLY A 101 -24.64 -6.24 2.15
C GLY A 101 -25.15 -5.71 0.81
N PHE A 102 -24.25 -5.10 0.05
CA PHE A 102 -24.47 -4.70 -1.34
C PHE A 102 -24.44 -5.93 -2.27
N LYS A 103 -25.01 -5.84 -3.48
CA LYS A 103 -25.02 -7.01 -4.38
C LYS A 103 -23.63 -7.37 -4.88
N ASN A 104 -22.77 -6.37 -5.02
CA ASN A 104 -21.41 -6.49 -5.51
C ASN A 104 -20.52 -5.35 -4.98
N PRO A 105 -19.19 -5.49 -5.10
CA PRO A 105 -18.24 -4.46 -4.67
C PRO A 105 -18.42 -3.07 -5.34
N HIS A 106 -18.96 -3.02 -6.57
CA HIS A 106 -19.23 -1.74 -7.22
C HIS A 106 -20.36 -0.97 -6.53
N GLU A 107 -21.50 -1.60 -6.27
CA GLU A 107 -22.60 -0.97 -5.51
C GLU A 107 -22.14 -0.46 -4.14
N GLN A 108 -21.21 -1.17 -3.49
CA GLN A 108 -20.61 -0.74 -2.22
C GLN A 108 -19.79 0.54 -2.37
N VAL A 109 -18.79 0.55 -3.26
CA VAL A 109 -17.93 1.74 -3.44
C VAL A 109 -18.73 2.93 -3.96
N GLN A 110 -19.74 2.69 -4.81
CA GLN A 110 -20.65 3.71 -5.30
C GLN A 110 -21.47 4.36 -4.18
N ALA A 111 -22.06 3.55 -3.28
CA ALA A 111 -22.84 4.06 -2.15
C ALA A 111 -21.99 4.90 -1.20
N TYR A 112 -20.73 4.51 -0.98
CA TYR A 112 -19.78 5.27 -0.17
C TYR A 112 -19.36 6.57 -0.84
N ALA A 113 -19.05 6.52 -2.13
CA ALA A 113 -18.73 7.71 -2.92
C ALA A 113 -19.88 8.72 -2.91
N GLU A 114 -21.13 8.27 -3.02
CA GLU A 114 -22.30 9.16 -3.00
C GLU A 114 -22.46 9.89 -1.65
N GLN A 115 -22.21 9.21 -0.53
CA GLN A 115 -22.26 9.86 0.80
C GLN A 115 -21.21 10.97 0.94
N ILE A 116 -19.98 10.70 0.50
CA ILE A 116 -18.90 11.69 0.52
C ILE A 116 -19.25 12.86 -0.39
N ARG A 117 -19.77 12.56 -1.59
CA ARG A 117 -20.16 13.54 -2.58
C ARG A 117 -21.28 14.45 -2.08
N GLN A 118 -22.28 13.89 -1.40
CA GLN A 118 -23.36 14.64 -0.78
C GLN A 118 -22.85 15.62 0.29
N LYS A 119 -21.95 15.15 1.17
CA LYS A 119 -21.34 16.01 2.21
C LYS A 119 -20.52 17.14 1.61
N LEU A 120 -19.84 16.90 0.49
CA LEU A 120 -19.14 17.94 -0.24
C LEU A 120 -20.16 18.91 -0.85
N ILE A 121 -21.04 18.47 -1.75
CA ILE A 121 -21.94 19.39 -2.48
C ILE A 121 -22.85 20.21 -1.56
N THR A 122 -23.34 19.61 -0.47
CA THR A 122 -24.26 20.25 0.47
C THR A 122 -23.68 20.21 1.88
N PRO A 123 -22.64 21.03 2.16
CA PRO A 123 -22.07 21.07 3.49
C PRO A 123 -23.10 21.68 4.47
N PRO A 124 -23.04 21.33 5.76
CA PRO A 124 -23.92 21.94 6.75
C PRO A 124 -23.79 23.48 6.78
N PRO A 125 -24.83 24.22 7.18
CA PRO A 125 -24.83 25.70 7.15
C PRO A 125 -23.71 26.37 7.96
N TRP A 126 -23.13 25.66 8.92
CA TRP A 126 -22.05 26.13 9.78
C TRP A 126 -20.64 25.81 9.23
N GLN A 127 -20.55 25.15 8.06
CA GLN A 127 -19.30 24.81 7.40
C GLN A 127 -19.13 25.66 6.13
N ASP A 128 -17.94 26.21 5.93
CA ASP A 128 -17.63 26.98 4.73
C ASP A 128 -17.74 26.09 3.47
N PRO A 129 -18.28 26.61 2.35
CA PRO A 129 -18.22 25.91 1.08
C PRO A 129 -16.78 25.52 0.72
N TRP A 130 -16.59 24.27 0.29
CA TRP A 130 -15.29 23.74 -0.13
C TRP A 130 -14.78 24.41 -1.41
N LEU A 131 -15.68 24.90 -2.27
CA LEU A 131 -15.39 25.80 -3.40
C LEU A 131 -16.08 27.16 -3.20
N PRO A 132 -15.44 28.12 -2.51
CA PRO A 132 -16.01 29.45 -2.36
C PRO A 132 -16.19 30.11 -3.74
N GLY A 133 -17.38 30.70 -3.96
CA GLY A 133 -17.71 31.42 -5.20
C GLY A 133 -18.11 30.53 -6.38
N LYS A 134 -18.30 29.22 -6.19
CA LYS A 134 -18.86 28.32 -7.22
C LYS A 134 -20.08 27.58 -6.69
N THR A 135 -21.16 27.58 -7.47
CA THR A 135 -22.26 26.63 -7.29
C THR A 135 -21.85 25.29 -7.88
N ILE A 136 -22.08 24.21 -7.15
CA ILE A 136 -21.81 22.86 -7.62
C ILE A 136 -23.11 22.23 -8.06
N GLU A 137 -23.23 21.99 -9.36
CA GLU A 137 -24.36 21.27 -9.93
C GLU A 137 -24.13 19.77 -9.78
N TRP A 138 -25.15 19.06 -9.28
CA TRP A 138 -25.04 17.63 -8.99
C TRP A 138 -24.53 16.82 -10.21
N PRO A 139 -25.11 16.92 -11.42
CA PRO A 139 -24.68 16.10 -12.55
C PRO A 139 -23.23 16.33 -12.99
N ASP A 140 -22.69 17.51 -12.68
CA ASP A 140 -21.44 18.03 -13.22
C ASP A 140 -20.24 17.81 -12.30
N PHE A 141 -20.48 17.40 -11.05
CA PHE A 141 -19.45 17.08 -10.07
C PHE A 141 -19.16 15.58 -10.05
N LYS A 142 -18.18 15.17 -10.85
CA LYS A 142 -17.82 13.76 -11.02
C LYS A 142 -16.92 13.22 -9.93
N PHE A 143 -17.23 12.00 -9.52
CA PHE A 143 -16.37 11.18 -8.68
C PHE A 143 -15.89 9.98 -9.47
N HIS A 144 -14.65 9.59 -9.21
CA HIS A 144 -14.15 8.32 -9.68
C HIS A 144 -14.37 7.28 -8.59
N THR A 145 -14.78 6.10 -9.01
CA THR A 145 -14.90 4.96 -8.11
C THR A 145 -14.11 3.80 -8.68
N ALA A 146 -13.57 2.96 -7.81
CA ALA A 146 -12.80 1.81 -8.24
C ALA A 146 -13.02 0.60 -7.36
N VAL A 147 -12.99 -0.58 -7.98
CA VAL A 147 -12.73 -1.83 -7.28
C VAL A 147 -11.34 -2.31 -7.70
N CYS A 148 -10.42 -2.38 -6.75
CA CYS A 148 -9.05 -2.80 -6.97
C CYS A 148 -8.83 -4.23 -6.45
N PHE A 149 -8.38 -5.11 -7.34
CA PHE A 149 -8.03 -6.48 -7.01
C PHE A 149 -6.57 -6.58 -6.58
N THR A 150 -6.35 -7.06 -5.36
CA THR A 150 -5.03 -7.03 -4.72
C THR A 150 -4.28 -8.35 -4.80
N HIS A 151 -4.95 -9.44 -5.19
CA HIS A 151 -4.29 -10.72 -5.42
C HIS A 151 -3.66 -10.74 -6.82
N PRO A 152 -2.38 -11.15 -6.99
CA PRO A 152 -1.69 -11.14 -8.29
C PRO A 152 -2.38 -12.04 -9.33
N ASP A 153 -2.94 -13.17 -8.91
CA ASP A 153 -3.66 -14.10 -9.80
C ASP A 153 -5.12 -13.70 -10.11
N ALA A 154 -5.54 -12.47 -9.82
CA ALA A 154 -6.86 -11.99 -10.23
C ALA A 154 -6.90 -11.79 -11.76
N ASP A 155 -7.75 -12.54 -12.45
CA ASP A 155 -7.90 -12.43 -13.91
C ASP A 155 -9.09 -11.52 -14.25
N LEU A 156 -8.78 -10.32 -14.76
CA LEU A 156 -9.74 -9.28 -15.14
C LEU A 156 -9.96 -9.18 -16.66
N SER A 157 -9.29 -10.01 -17.47
CA SER A 157 -9.13 -9.84 -18.92
C SER A 157 -10.44 -9.68 -19.71
N GLU A 158 -11.51 -10.34 -19.28
CA GLU A 158 -12.83 -10.29 -19.92
C GLU A 158 -13.87 -9.52 -19.09
N PHE A 159 -13.49 -9.04 -17.90
CA PHE A 159 -14.45 -8.61 -16.91
C PHE A 159 -15.11 -7.27 -17.27
N ASP A 160 -14.35 -6.31 -17.79
CA ASP A 160 -14.88 -5.02 -18.25
C ASP A 160 -15.92 -5.20 -19.39
N GLU A 161 -15.64 -6.10 -20.33
CA GLU A 161 -16.57 -6.45 -21.40
C GLU A 161 -17.85 -7.11 -20.84
N GLN A 162 -17.71 -8.05 -19.90
CA GLN A 162 -18.84 -8.68 -19.22
C GLN A 162 -19.69 -7.66 -18.47
N LEU A 163 -19.07 -6.73 -17.74
CA LEU A 163 -19.76 -5.66 -17.03
C LEU A 163 -20.58 -4.82 -17.99
N ARG A 164 -20.01 -4.40 -19.14
CA ARG A 164 -20.73 -3.61 -20.14
C ARG A 164 -21.86 -4.35 -20.85
N LYS A 165 -21.71 -5.66 -21.07
CA LYS A 165 -22.68 -6.47 -21.84
C LYS A 165 -23.80 -7.06 -21.00
N ARG A 166 -23.49 -7.53 -19.79
CA ARG A 166 -24.38 -8.39 -18.98
C ARG A 166 -24.94 -7.69 -17.75
N CYS A 167 -24.24 -6.70 -17.25
CA CYS A 167 -24.67 -5.89 -16.13
C CYS A 167 -25.16 -4.56 -16.74
N ARG A 168 -26.34 -4.06 -16.35
CA ARG A 168 -26.79 -2.72 -16.83
C ARG A 168 -25.68 -1.72 -16.53
N PRO A 169 -25.46 -0.64 -17.32
CA PRO A 169 -24.43 0.34 -16.99
C PRO A 169 -24.65 0.80 -15.55
N ILE A 170 -23.82 0.31 -14.64
CA ILE A 170 -23.99 0.50 -13.19
C ILE A 170 -23.56 1.93 -12.83
N THR A 171 -22.84 2.59 -13.74
CA THR A 171 -22.35 3.97 -13.63
C THR A 171 -23.49 4.96 -13.60
N LEU A 172 -23.61 5.67 -12.49
CA LEU A 172 -24.48 6.84 -12.37
C LEU A 172 -23.92 7.99 -13.23
N PRO A 173 -24.73 9.00 -13.61
CA PRO A 173 -24.26 10.11 -14.43
C PRO A 173 -23.04 10.86 -13.87
N TRP A 174 -22.90 10.88 -12.55
CA TRP A 174 -21.77 11.51 -11.83
C TRP A 174 -20.55 10.60 -11.67
N GLU A 175 -20.66 9.30 -11.95
CA GLU A 175 -19.64 8.32 -11.64
C GLU A 175 -18.76 8.00 -12.86
N ASP A 176 -17.45 7.91 -12.63
CA ASP A 176 -16.49 7.26 -13.53
C ASP A 176 -15.94 6.02 -12.83
N PHE A 177 -16.49 4.85 -13.16
CA PHE A 177 -16.15 3.59 -12.50
C PHE A 177 -15.02 2.86 -13.20
N SER A 178 -14.10 2.28 -12.44
CA SER A 178 -13.01 1.46 -12.95
C SER A 178 -12.84 0.15 -12.16
N VAL A 179 -12.37 -0.90 -12.84
CA VAL A 179 -11.90 -2.12 -12.20
C VAL A 179 -10.41 -2.25 -12.49
N LEU A 180 -9.61 -2.39 -11.43
CA LEU A 180 -8.16 -2.20 -11.49
C LEU A 180 -7.42 -3.37 -10.83
N THR A 181 -6.16 -3.58 -11.21
CA THR A 181 -5.14 -4.18 -10.34
C THR A 181 -4.33 -3.10 -9.63
N ILE A 182 -3.54 -3.48 -8.62
CA ILE A 182 -2.63 -2.59 -7.88
C ILE A 182 -1.73 -1.78 -8.84
N ASP A 183 -1.20 -2.42 -9.89
CA ASP A 183 -0.30 -1.78 -10.87
C ASP A 183 -0.97 -0.62 -11.63
N GLN A 184 -2.29 -0.64 -11.77
CA GLN A 184 -3.05 0.34 -12.53
C GLN A 184 -3.46 1.56 -11.68
N VAL A 185 -3.30 1.49 -10.34
CA VAL A 185 -3.76 2.54 -9.43
C VAL A 185 -3.10 3.91 -9.70
N PRO A 186 -1.79 4.03 -9.95
CA PRO A 186 -1.20 5.32 -10.29
C PRO A 186 -1.82 5.96 -11.53
N GLY A 187 -2.04 5.18 -12.60
CA GLY A 187 -2.70 5.68 -13.81
C GLY A 187 -4.13 6.16 -13.54
N TRP A 188 -4.88 5.41 -12.73
CA TRP A 188 -6.21 5.81 -12.29
C TRP A 188 -6.19 7.10 -11.45
N ALA A 189 -5.27 7.21 -10.48
CA ALA A 189 -5.11 8.40 -9.64
C ALA A 189 -4.76 9.67 -10.46
N MET A 190 -3.94 9.51 -11.50
CA MET A 190 -3.61 10.61 -12.43
C MET A 190 -4.81 11.04 -13.28
N SER A 191 -5.76 10.14 -13.54
CA SER A 191 -6.96 10.38 -14.35
C SER A 191 -8.11 11.07 -13.61
N LEU A 192 -8.00 11.19 -12.28
CA LEU A 192 -9.03 11.74 -11.41
C LEU A 192 -9.40 13.16 -11.85
N ARG A 193 -10.69 13.37 -12.03
CA ARG A 193 -11.26 14.66 -12.41
C ARG A 193 -12.61 14.84 -11.74
N PHE A 194 -12.91 16.06 -11.31
CA PHE A 194 -14.25 16.46 -10.89
C PHE A 194 -15.22 16.63 -12.08
N GLU A 195 -14.82 16.27 -13.31
CA GLU A 195 -15.51 16.62 -14.55
C GLU A 195 -15.92 15.39 -15.39
N ALA A 196 -17.04 15.51 -16.10
CA ALA A 196 -17.48 14.52 -17.09
C ALA A 196 -16.60 14.53 -18.35
N GLY A 197 -16.12 13.36 -18.77
CA GLY A 197 -15.43 13.24 -20.06
C GLY A 197 -16.31 13.64 -21.24
N GLY A 198 -15.79 14.51 -22.11
CA GLY A 198 -16.10 14.50 -23.54
C GLY A 198 -16.73 15.76 -24.12
N GLU A 199 -17.96 16.06 -23.75
CA GLU A 199 -18.65 17.19 -24.35
C GLU A 199 -18.63 18.36 -23.38
N ARG A 200 -17.97 19.44 -23.79
CA ARG A 200 -18.19 20.76 -23.19
C ARG A 200 -19.70 21.01 -23.23
N ALA A 201 -20.42 20.65 -22.18
CA ALA A 201 -21.69 21.29 -21.88
C ALA A 201 -21.35 22.79 -21.91
N SER A 202 -21.90 23.49 -22.90
CA SER A 202 -21.60 24.90 -23.13
C SER A 202 -21.83 25.67 -21.83
N GLY A 203 -20.75 26.15 -21.19
CA GLY A 203 -20.81 26.81 -19.88
C GLY A 203 -20.15 26.06 -18.70
N PHE A 204 -19.62 24.85 -18.91
CA PHE A 204 -19.00 24.08 -17.82
C PHE A 204 -17.69 24.69 -17.30
N ASN A 205 -17.62 24.94 -15.99
CA ASN A 205 -16.49 25.53 -15.30
C ASN A 205 -15.63 24.46 -14.63
N ARG A 206 -14.36 24.39 -15.01
CA ARG A 206 -13.43 23.42 -14.43
C ARG A 206 -13.34 23.53 -12.91
N TYR A 207 -13.52 22.42 -12.21
CA TYR A 207 -13.35 22.36 -10.75
C TYR A 207 -11.90 21.96 -10.44
N ARG A 208 -11.22 22.79 -9.65
CA ARG A 208 -9.89 22.51 -9.12
C ARG A 208 -9.86 22.98 -7.68
N VAL A 209 -9.26 22.18 -6.82
CA VAL A 209 -9.04 22.52 -5.42
C VAL A 209 -7.55 22.73 -5.18
N THR A 210 -7.21 23.62 -4.26
CA THR A 210 -5.84 23.84 -3.81
C THR A 210 -5.45 22.82 -2.74
N PRO A 211 -4.16 22.57 -2.50
CA PRO A 211 -3.72 21.73 -1.38
C PRO A 211 -4.29 22.18 -0.03
N THR A 212 -4.42 23.49 0.19
CA THR A 212 -5.04 24.05 1.41
C THR A 212 -6.51 23.66 1.54
N GLN A 213 -7.27 23.69 0.44
CA GLN A 213 -8.67 23.23 0.45
C GLN A 213 -8.75 21.73 0.72
N ILE A 214 -7.85 20.93 0.14
CA ILE A 214 -7.78 19.48 0.39
C ILE A 214 -7.58 19.20 1.88
N LYS A 215 -6.54 19.77 2.48
CA LYS A 215 -6.24 19.59 3.91
C LYS A 215 -7.39 20.04 4.80
N ARG A 216 -8.05 21.16 4.46
CA ARG A 216 -9.20 21.67 5.22
C ARG A 216 -10.33 20.65 5.30
N PHE A 217 -10.81 20.14 4.16
CA PHE A 217 -11.93 19.19 4.21
C PHE A 217 -11.53 17.79 4.70
N LEU A 218 -10.26 17.39 4.59
CA LEU A 218 -9.78 16.14 5.23
C LEU A 218 -9.96 16.19 6.75
N GLY A 219 -9.64 17.33 7.37
CA GLY A 219 -9.88 17.56 8.79
C GLY A 219 -11.37 17.67 9.13
N GLU A 220 -12.14 18.43 8.35
CA GLU A 220 -13.55 18.71 8.64
C GLU A 220 -14.52 17.56 8.31
N LEU A 221 -14.31 16.81 7.22
CA LEU A 221 -15.23 15.76 6.76
C LEU A 221 -14.96 14.39 7.36
N PHE A 222 -13.69 14.12 7.68
CA PHE A 222 -13.23 12.76 8.00
C PHE A 222 -12.48 12.67 9.33
N SER A 223 -12.27 13.79 10.04
CA SER A 223 -11.54 13.82 11.32
C SER A 223 -10.19 13.08 11.26
N LEU A 224 -9.46 13.28 10.15
CA LEU A 224 -8.22 12.56 9.86
C LEU A 224 -7.01 13.26 10.45
N SER A 225 -5.98 12.48 10.77
CA SER A 225 -4.63 12.98 11.04
C SER A 225 -3.67 12.52 9.95
N HIS A 226 -2.56 13.26 9.82
CA HIS A 226 -1.46 12.85 8.98
C HIS A 226 -0.81 11.59 9.58
N TRP A 227 -0.59 10.57 8.75
CA TRP A 227 0.05 9.32 9.16
C TRP A 227 1.56 9.43 8.95
N SER A 228 2.29 10.01 9.89
CA SER A 228 3.74 10.21 9.77
C SER A 228 4.53 8.90 9.72
N GLU A 229 4.09 7.87 10.43
CA GLU A 229 4.80 6.60 10.59
C GLU A 229 4.90 5.82 9.27
N ILE A 230 3.95 6.01 8.35
CA ILE A 230 4.01 5.38 7.03
C ILE A 230 5.09 6.00 6.14
N GLU A 231 5.54 7.23 6.42
CA GLU A 231 6.59 7.90 5.63
C GLU A 231 7.90 7.11 5.67
N GLU A 232 8.22 6.45 6.80
CA GLU A 232 9.40 5.59 6.96
C GLU A 232 9.37 4.36 6.04
N LEU A 233 8.19 3.98 5.54
CA LEU A 233 8.03 2.89 4.57
C LEU A 233 8.17 3.35 3.12
N MET A 234 8.20 4.65 2.85
CA MET A 234 8.19 5.14 1.48
C MET A 234 9.51 4.83 0.78
N PRO A 235 9.49 4.30 -0.46
CA PRO A 235 10.71 4.02 -1.19
C PRO A 235 11.49 5.31 -1.44
N THR A 236 12.71 5.37 -0.92
CA THR A 236 13.67 6.45 -1.17
C THR A 236 14.59 6.13 -2.35
N GLY A 237 14.63 4.86 -2.77
CA GLY A 237 15.64 4.32 -3.70
C GLY A 237 16.90 3.82 -3.00
N GLU A 238 17.09 4.17 -1.72
CA GLU A 238 18.24 3.76 -0.90
C GLU A 238 17.85 2.63 0.07
N PRO A 239 18.81 1.80 0.51
CA PRO A 239 18.57 0.85 1.60
C PRO A 239 18.11 1.54 2.89
N PHE A 240 17.12 0.97 3.57
CA PHE A 240 16.65 1.49 4.87
C PHE A 240 17.44 0.93 6.07
N ALA A 241 18.24 -0.10 5.84
CA ALA A 241 19.11 -0.75 6.82
C ALA A 241 20.14 -1.60 6.07
N TYR A 242 21.13 -2.10 6.80
CA TYR A 242 22.20 -2.94 6.32
C TYR A 242 22.39 -4.15 7.23
N LEU A 243 22.70 -5.29 6.61
CA LEU A 243 23.22 -6.46 7.31
C LEU A 243 24.66 -6.70 6.85
N THR A 244 25.60 -6.65 7.78
CA THR A 244 27.01 -6.93 7.51
C THR A 244 27.34 -8.33 7.95
N LEU A 245 27.64 -9.23 7.01
CA LEU A 245 28.12 -10.58 7.30
C LEU A 245 29.54 -10.49 7.86
N VAL A 246 29.75 -11.02 9.05
CA VAL A 246 31.04 -10.99 9.76
C VAL A 246 31.58 -12.40 9.99
N ASP A 247 32.90 -12.53 10.03
CA ASP A 247 33.61 -13.74 10.45
C ASP A 247 34.83 -13.33 11.28
N LYS A 248 34.86 -13.72 12.56
CA LYS A 248 35.92 -13.36 13.52
C LYS A 248 36.21 -11.86 13.54
N GLU A 249 35.15 -11.05 13.69
CA GLU A 249 35.20 -9.57 13.73
C GLU A 249 35.67 -8.92 12.42
N ARG A 250 35.82 -9.68 11.33
CA ARG A 250 36.10 -9.16 10.01
C ARG A 250 34.82 -9.08 9.18
N GLU A 251 34.55 -7.93 8.61
CA GLU A 251 33.50 -7.75 7.61
C GLU A 251 33.83 -8.51 6.33
N LEU A 252 32.89 -9.35 5.88
CA LEU A 252 33.01 -10.11 4.64
C LEU A 252 32.23 -9.45 3.51
N GLN A 253 30.99 -9.06 3.80
CA GLN A 253 30.04 -8.53 2.84
C GLN A 253 28.94 -7.72 3.53
N VAL A 254 28.54 -6.62 2.91
CA VAL A 254 27.42 -5.78 3.35
C VAL A 254 26.24 -5.98 2.40
N PHE A 255 25.05 -6.15 2.97
CA PHE A 255 23.79 -6.28 2.24
C PHE A 255 22.88 -5.11 2.58
N GLY A 256 22.59 -4.25 1.61
CA GLY A 256 21.58 -3.20 1.75
C GLY A 256 20.17 -3.79 1.72
N LEU A 257 19.37 -3.47 2.72
CA LEU A 257 17.97 -3.87 2.79
C LEU A 257 17.12 -2.86 2.01
N ASN A 258 16.80 -3.20 0.77
CA ASN A 258 16.09 -2.34 -0.18
C ASN A 258 14.65 -2.78 -0.47
N GLN A 259 14.22 -3.90 0.13
CA GLN A 259 12.89 -4.48 0.00
C GLN A 259 12.29 -4.66 1.38
N ASP A 260 10.96 -4.51 1.51
CA ASP A 260 10.28 -4.65 2.80
C ASP A 260 10.29 -6.07 3.35
N LEU A 261 10.65 -7.06 2.52
CA LEU A 261 10.79 -8.46 2.89
C LEU A 261 12.04 -9.01 2.19
N ILE A 262 12.99 -9.51 2.97
CA ILE A 262 14.23 -10.11 2.48
C ILE A 262 14.41 -11.44 3.19
N THR A 263 14.50 -12.52 2.42
CA THR A 263 14.72 -13.87 2.92
C THR A 263 16.21 -14.19 2.94
N LEU A 264 16.66 -14.80 4.03
CA LEU A 264 18.04 -15.22 4.26
C LEU A 264 18.11 -16.75 4.36
N GLY A 265 19.07 -17.33 3.67
CA GLY A 265 19.28 -18.77 3.70
C GLY A 265 20.30 -19.20 2.66
N ARG A 266 20.50 -20.52 2.53
CA ARG A 266 21.45 -21.09 1.57
C ARG A 266 20.88 -21.30 0.17
N ASP A 267 19.58 -21.15 -0.03
CA ASP A 267 18.96 -21.42 -1.32
C ASP A 267 18.90 -20.16 -2.20
N PRO A 268 19.71 -20.07 -3.27
CA PRO A 268 19.71 -18.90 -4.14
C PRO A 268 18.42 -18.75 -4.96
N SER A 269 17.56 -19.78 -5.03
CA SER A 269 16.30 -19.70 -5.78
C SER A 269 15.16 -19.09 -4.98
N SER A 270 15.28 -19.03 -3.65
CA SER A 270 14.21 -18.58 -2.75
C SER A 270 14.67 -17.57 -1.69
N CYS A 271 15.96 -17.19 -1.68
CA CYS A 271 16.49 -16.19 -0.76
C CYS A 271 17.11 -15.02 -1.52
N GLU A 272 16.68 -13.81 -1.19
CA GLU A 272 17.27 -12.56 -1.69
C GLU A 272 18.72 -12.40 -1.17
N ILE A 273 18.99 -12.81 0.07
CA ILE A 273 20.36 -12.94 0.61
C ILE A 273 20.71 -14.42 0.67
N SER A 274 21.34 -14.91 -0.42
CA SER A 274 21.86 -16.26 -0.50
C SER A 274 23.22 -16.38 0.15
N LEU A 275 23.33 -17.28 1.12
CA LEU A 275 24.55 -17.54 1.88
C LEU A 275 25.35 -18.72 1.31
N PRO A 276 26.69 -18.71 1.41
CA PRO A 276 27.52 -19.77 0.86
C PRO A 276 27.22 -21.16 1.46
N GLU A 277 27.35 -22.22 0.66
CA GLU A 277 27.09 -23.61 1.08
C GLU A 277 27.93 -24.08 2.26
N ARG A 278 29.13 -23.50 2.46
CA ARG A 278 29.98 -23.78 3.64
C ARG A 278 29.30 -23.42 4.97
N LEU A 279 28.25 -22.60 4.96
CA LEU A 279 27.47 -22.25 6.16
C LEU A 279 26.35 -23.28 6.40
N PHE A 280 26.74 -24.56 6.49
CA PHE A 280 25.84 -25.71 6.46
C PHE A 280 24.85 -25.79 7.64
N LEU A 281 25.05 -25.03 8.73
CA LEU A 281 24.09 -24.92 9.83
C LEU A 281 22.97 -23.91 9.55
N VAL A 282 23.12 -23.09 8.51
CA VAL A 282 22.06 -22.25 7.96
C VAL A 282 21.13 -23.11 7.10
N SER A 283 19.83 -22.85 7.15
CA SER A 283 18.82 -23.60 6.40
C SER A 283 18.69 -23.02 5.00
N ARG A 284 18.09 -23.77 4.08
CA ARG A 284 17.81 -23.30 2.70
C ARG A 284 16.99 -22.01 2.70
N ASN A 285 15.90 -22.00 3.46
CA ASN A 285 15.14 -20.81 3.87
C ASN A 285 15.20 -20.75 5.40
N HIS A 286 16.01 -19.86 5.96
CA HIS A 286 16.33 -19.90 7.39
C HIS A 286 15.58 -18.83 8.18
N ALA A 287 15.67 -17.59 7.72
CA ALA A 287 15.03 -16.45 8.36
C ALA A 287 14.58 -15.45 7.31
N ARG A 288 13.77 -14.48 7.73
CA ARG A 288 13.45 -13.30 6.93
C ARG A 288 13.59 -12.04 7.77
N VAL A 289 14.04 -10.98 7.14
CA VAL A 289 13.99 -9.63 7.68
C VAL A 289 12.88 -8.88 6.96
N PHE A 290 12.03 -8.18 7.70
CA PHE A 290 10.95 -7.42 7.12
C PHE A 290 10.71 -6.11 7.84
N ARG A 291 10.24 -5.11 7.08
CA ARG A 291 9.97 -3.76 7.57
C ARG A 291 8.47 -3.53 7.67
N THR A 292 8.08 -2.85 8.74
CA THR A 292 6.71 -2.47 9.07
C THR A 292 6.71 -1.03 9.58
N VAL A 293 5.53 -0.43 9.79
CA VAL A 293 5.42 0.89 10.44
C VAL A 293 5.97 0.91 11.87
N GLU A 294 6.11 -0.26 12.51
CA GLU A 294 6.69 -0.39 13.85
C GLU A 294 8.21 -0.55 13.85
N GLY A 295 8.83 -0.64 12.66
CA GLY A 295 10.26 -0.83 12.46
C GLY A 295 10.60 -2.13 11.72
N VAL A 296 11.87 -2.54 11.82
CA VAL A 296 12.42 -3.72 11.14
C VAL A 296 12.47 -4.92 12.09
N PHE A 297 12.03 -6.07 11.60
CA PHE A 297 11.93 -7.31 12.37
C PHE A 297 12.70 -8.43 11.68
N LEU A 298 13.24 -9.33 12.50
CA LEU A 298 13.78 -10.61 12.09
C LEU A 298 12.84 -11.73 12.54
N GLU A 299 12.58 -12.70 11.67
CA GLU A 299 11.77 -13.88 11.96
C GLU A 299 12.41 -15.17 11.46
N ASP A 300 12.43 -16.19 12.31
CA ASP A 300 12.88 -17.54 12.00
C ASP A 300 11.81 -18.31 11.20
N LEU A 301 12.19 -18.90 10.08
CA LEU A 301 11.28 -19.64 9.20
C LEU A 301 11.23 -21.14 9.55
N ASN A 302 11.14 -21.45 10.84
CA ASN A 302 11.25 -22.80 11.38
C ASN A 302 12.56 -23.49 10.98
N SER A 303 13.66 -22.76 11.12
CA SER A 303 14.98 -23.26 10.76
C SER A 303 15.41 -24.44 11.64
N THR A 304 16.27 -25.30 11.11
CA THR A 304 16.70 -26.52 11.80
C THR A 304 17.45 -26.23 13.09
N ASN A 305 18.35 -25.24 13.05
CA ASN A 305 19.24 -24.95 14.17
C ASN A 305 18.80 -23.69 14.95
N GLY A 306 17.94 -22.84 14.37
CA GLY A 306 17.37 -21.66 15.00
C GLY A 306 18.08 -20.36 14.63
N THR A 307 17.36 -19.26 14.84
CA THR A 307 17.83 -17.88 14.72
C THR A 307 18.03 -17.25 16.10
N PHE A 308 19.10 -16.49 16.27
CA PHE A 308 19.47 -15.86 17.54
C PHE A 308 19.73 -14.37 17.35
N LEU A 309 19.27 -13.55 18.28
CA LEU A 309 19.53 -12.12 18.37
C LEU A 309 20.18 -11.84 19.72
N GLU A 310 21.37 -11.22 19.75
CA GLU A 310 22.14 -11.00 20.98
C GLU A 310 22.32 -12.31 21.80
N GLY A 311 22.57 -13.42 21.10
CA GLY A 311 22.72 -14.76 21.70
C GLY A 311 21.44 -15.40 22.23
N LYS A 312 20.28 -14.73 22.17
CA LYS A 312 18.99 -15.27 22.59
C LYS A 312 18.25 -15.85 21.39
N ARG A 313 17.74 -17.08 21.52
CA ARG A 313 16.93 -17.70 20.45
C ARG A 313 15.63 -16.94 20.30
N ILE A 314 15.28 -16.58 19.07
CA ILE A 314 14.05 -15.85 18.76
C ILE A 314 13.20 -16.65 17.78
N ARG A 315 11.88 -16.42 17.82
CA ARG A 315 10.99 -16.72 16.69
C ARG A 315 10.79 -15.48 15.84
N ARG A 316 10.53 -14.35 16.49
CA ARG A 316 10.45 -13.02 15.90
C ARG A 316 10.97 -12.00 16.89
N ALA A 317 11.70 -10.99 16.43
CA ALA A 317 12.16 -9.88 17.26
C ALA A 317 12.33 -8.60 16.42
N LYS A 318 12.09 -7.43 17.03
CA LYS A 318 12.46 -6.14 16.43
C LYS A 318 13.98 -6.00 16.47
N LEU A 319 14.56 -5.52 15.38
CA LEU A 319 15.99 -5.24 15.25
C LEU A 319 16.30 -3.80 15.67
N GLU A 320 17.43 -3.62 16.32
CA GLU A 320 17.99 -2.31 16.68
C GLU A 320 19.42 -2.17 16.14
N HIS A 321 19.89 -0.93 16.01
CA HIS A 321 21.23 -0.63 15.51
C HIS A 321 22.31 -1.28 16.39
N GLY A 322 23.35 -1.84 15.76
CA GLY A 322 24.48 -2.48 16.42
C GLY A 322 24.21 -3.89 16.95
N GLN A 323 23.00 -4.42 16.77
CA GLN A 323 22.68 -5.77 17.23
C GLN A 323 23.27 -6.84 16.31
N ARG A 324 23.56 -8.00 16.91
CA ARG A 324 24.10 -9.19 16.26
C ARG A 324 23.07 -10.27 16.09
N ILE A 325 22.99 -10.77 14.86
CA ILE A 325 22.14 -11.87 14.44
C ILE A 325 23.02 -13.09 14.18
N ILE A 326 22.61 -14.27 14.67
CA ILE A 326 23.25 -15.54 14.30
C ILE A 326 22.20 -16.47 13.71
N LEU A 327 22.47 -16.96 12.50
CA LEU A 327 21.69 -18.00 11.83
C LEU A 327 22.41 -19.34 12.01
N GLY A 328 21.74 -20.30 12.63
CA GLY A 328 22.32 -21.61 12.94
C GLY A 328 22.34 -21.88 14.44
N ARG A 329 23.35 -21.43 15.18
CA ARG A 329 23.51 -21.76 16.61
C ARG A 329 23.61 -20.52 17.49
N ALA A 330 23.47 -20.71 18.81
CA ALA A 330 23.48 -19.61 19.79
C ALA A 330 24.83 -18.87 19.92
N ARG A 331 25.92 -19.48 19.46
CA ARG A 331 27.27 -18.91 19.45
C ARG A 331 27.87 -19.07 18.05
N PRO A 332 28.70 -18.13 17.59
CA PRO A 332 29.41 -18.29 16.32
C PRO A 332 30.32 -19.52 16.37
N ASP A 333 30.02 -20.51 15.55
CA ASP A 333 30.85 -21.68 15.28
C ASP A 333 30.92 -21.95 13.76
N GLU A 334 31.78 -22.89 13.38
CA GLU A 334 31.91 -23.27 11.97
C GLU A 334 30.55 -23.71 11.40
N GLY A 335 30.19 -23.13 10.25
CA GLY A 335 28.93 -23.43 9.58
C GLY A 335 27.76 -22.48 9.90
N THR A 336 27.92 -21.49 10.78
CA THR A 336 26.91 -20.45 11.07
C THR A 336 27.13 -19.16 10.27
N ALA A 337 26.10 -18.32 10.18
CA ALA A 337 26.23 -16.95 9.67
C ALA A 337 26.02 -15.96 10.82
N GLU A 338 26.96 -15.05 11.01
CA GLU A 338 26.85 -13.93 11.96
C GLU A 338 26.69 -12.63 11.16
N PHE A 339 25.69 -11.82 11.52
CA PHE A 339 25.47 -10.51 10.93
C PHE A 339 25.44 -9.43 12.01
N GLU A 340 25.97 -8.26 11.68
CA GLU A 340 25.76 -7.02 12.41
C GLU A 340 24.71 -6.16 11.70
N VAL A 341 23.79 -5.56 12.46
CA VAL A 341 22.70 -4.71 11.96
C VAL A 341 23.11 -3.25 12.03
N SER A 342 22.97 -2.52 10.93
CA SER A 342 23.08 -1.06 10.91
C SER A 342 21.85 -0.42 10.26
N PHE A 343 21.43 0.72 10.80
CA PHE A 343 20.42 1.62 10.21
C PHE A 343 21.04 2.91 9.67
N GLU A 344 22.36 3.05 9.77
CA GLU A 344 23.12 4.20 9.29
C GLU A 344 23.87 3.83 8.03
N VAL A 345 23.96 4.77 7.09
CA VAL A 345 24.79 4.62 5.89
C VAL A 345 26.23 4.94 6.28
N ASP A 346 27.04 3.92 6.50
CA ASP A 346 28.48 4.13 6.67
C ASP A 346 29.09 4.43 5.30
N GLU A 347 29.42 5.71 5.03
CA GLU A 347 29.92 6.20 3.73
C GLU A 347 31.14 5.41 3.19
N ILE A 348 31.90 4.77 4.08
CA ILE A 348 33.09 3.97 3.75
C ILE A 348 32.71 2.58 3.21
N SER A 349 31.64 1.98 3.73
CA SER A 349 31.25 0.61 3.41
C SER A 349 30.57 0.48 2.03
N THR A 350 29.86 1.53 1.60
CA THR A 350 29.19 1.64 0.29
C THR A 350 30.17 1.70 -0.89
N LEU A 351 31.35 2.31 -0.69
CA LEU A 351 32.42 2.43 -1.69
C LEU A 351 33.10 1.08 -1.99
N GLU A 352 33.12 0.15 -1.03
CA GLU A 352 33.66 -1.19 -1.23
C GLU A 352 32.66 -2.15 -1.89
N ALA A 353 31.36 -2.01 -1.58
CA ALA A 353 30.29 -2.78 -2.20
C ALA A 353 30.17 -2.51 -3.72
N THR A 354 30.29 -1.25 -4.13
CA THR A 354 30.27 -0.85 -5.56
C THR A 354 31.53 -1.29 -6.33
N LYS A 355 32.69 -1.38 -5.67
CA LYS A 355 33.91 -1.92 -6.29
C LYS A 355 33.84 -3.43 -6.54
N LYS A 356 33.16 -4.22 -5.71
CA LYS A 356 33.05 -5.68 -5.93
C LYS A 356 32.07 -6.06 -7.05
N LEU A 357 31.05 -5.25 -7.33
CA LEU A 357 30.12 -5.47 -8.44
C LEU A 357 30.71 -5.12 -9.83
N SER A 358 31.78 -4.32 -9.89
CA SER A 358 32.42 -3.90 -11.14
C SER A 358 33.61 -4.77 -11.60
N VAL A 359 34.07 -5.72 -10.76
CA VAL A 359 35.22 -6.60 -11.05
C VAL A 359 34.78 -7.99 -11.57
N GLY A 360 33.47 -8.22 -11.75
CA GLY A 360 32.89 -9.47 -12.26
C GLY A 360 32.39 -9.41 -13.71
N LYS A 361 33.10 -8.75 -14.62
CA LYS A 361 32.87 -8.86 -16.08
C LYS A 361 34.10 -9.36 -16.81
#